data_AF-A0A9W3AFP5-F1
#
_entry.id   AF-A0A9W3AFP5-F1
#
_cell.length_a   1.000
_cell.length_b   1.000
_cell.length_c   1.000
_cell.angle_alpha   90.00
_cell.angle_beta   90.00
_cell.angle_gamma   90.00
#
_symmetry.space_group_name_H-M   'P 1'
#
loop_
_entity.id
_entity.type
_entity.pdbx_description
1 polymer ?
#
loop_
_entity_poly.entity_id
_entity_poly.type
_entity_poly.pdbx_seq_one_letter_code
_entity_poly.pdbx_strand_id
1 'polypeptide(L)'
;MAALRALEPSWHCYSHINRNSLSARHDGENNLCNASERYIMGSPDAEKKPGTEYNPWLFYPCSVSYFTSFLKKKLSSSRGYTCLVYAVEASADIPDVSDKLLGQVIKPDQQCQQVFGNDSFFCRASESKRSITEICQAMLCADVLRGLCIPQIALTGTSCGDGKVCINGQCVSDPYAPQLDENCAFGDRPSYSCSLFINDFMGNCYSTLGYRACCDTCNNVSRPVKDCEQGDQDLRPELCTNFSVCLIQPTQCCHYCSSYYTSATTSTTTTRPLIPSTSPKTKCVLGEPDLSPQLCTSRSICQTQPLMCCKYCSSRDNSASHLSSCTICIYRFCVAFFLYIKTNVY
;
A
#
# COMPACT_ATOMS: atom_id res chain seq x y z
N MET A 1 -27.83 -16.07 8.36
CA MET A 1 -27.50 -14.76 7.75
C MET A 1 -26.02 -14.60 7.39
N ALA A 2 -25.06 -15.21 8.12
CA ALA A 2 -23.61 -15.03 7.86
C ALA A 2 -23.15 -15.40 6.42
N ALA A 3 -23.67 -16.50 5.86
CA ALA A 3 -23.31 -17.04 4.53
C ALA A 3 -23.63 -16.15 3.31
N LEU A 4 -24.01 -14.89 3.52
CA LEU A 4 -24.34 -13.92 2.46
C LEU A 4 -23.14 -13.02 2.08
N ARG A 5 -22.04 -13.01 2.83
CA ARG A 5 -20.93 -12.05 2.64
C ARG A 5 -19.87 -12.42 1.57
N ALA A 6 -20.02 -13.52 0.85
CA ALA A 6 -18.88 -14.22 0.24
C ALA A 6 -18.63 -14.03 -1.28
N LEU A 7 -19.48 -13.34 -2.05
CA LEU A 7 -19.48 -13.42 -3.54
C LEU A 7 -19.82 -12.09 -4.28
N GLU A 8 -19.26 -10.97 -3.85
CA GLU A 8 -19.88 -9.66 -4.09
C GLU A 8 -19.92 -9.05 -5.51
N PRO A 9 -19.07 -9.37 -6.51
CA PRO A 9 -19.24 -8.82 -7.86
C PRO A 9 -20.44 -9.51 -8.52
N SER A 10 -20.52 -10.82 -8.31
CA SER A 10 -21.66 -11.67 -8.64
C SER A 10 -22.93 -11.27 -7.86
N TRP A 11 -22.86 -10.54 -6.74
CA TRP A 11 -24.03 -10.24 -5.92
C TRP A 11 -25.10 -9.42 -6.61
N HIS A 12 -24.77 -8.58 -7.60
CA HIS A 12 -25.82 -7.90 -8.37
C HIS A 12 -26.70 -8.91 -9.10
N CYS A 13 -26.08 -9.78 -9.90
CA CYS A 13 -26.80 -10.80 -10.68
C CYS A 13 -27.38 -11.90 -9.76
N TYR A 14 -26.61 -12.41 -8.81
CA TYR A 14 -27.01 -13.45 -7.86
C TYR A 14 -28.14 -13.00 -6.94
N SER A 15 -28.09 -11.77 -6.42
CA SER A 15 -29.22 -11.23 -5.66
C SER A 15 -30.43 -11.00 -6.55
N HIS A 16 -30.25 -10.46 -7.77
CA HIS A 16 -31.34 -10.29 -8.73
C HIS A 16 -32.07 -11.61 -8.99
N ILE A 17 -31.33 -12.66 -9.34
CA ILE A 17 -31.82 -14.03 -9.55
C ILE A 17 -32.50 -14.60 -8.29
N ASN A 18 -31.86 -14.54 -7.12
CA ASN A 18 -32.45 -15.02 -5.87
C ASN A 18 -33.67 -14.22 -5.42
N ARG A 19 -33.83 -12.97 -5.85
CA ARG A 19 -34.98 -12.11 -5.48
C ARG A 19 -36.20 -12.38 -6.35
N ASN A 20 -36.01 -12.88 -7.57
CA ASN A 20 -37.08 -13.55 -8.30
C ASN A 20 -37.53 -14.83 -7.56
N SER A 21 -36.61 -15.60 -6.96
CA SER A 21 -36.95 -16.73 -6.07
C SER A 21 -37.64 -16.32 -4.75
N LEU A 22 -37.47 -15.06 -4.31
CA LEU A 22 -38.21 -14.43 -3.21
C LEU A 22 -39.44 -13.60 -3.70
N SER A 23 -39.85 -13.78 -4.96
CA SER A 23 -41.05 -13.17 -5.56
C SER A 23 -41.07 -11.63 -5.66
N ALA A 24 -39.91 -10.96 -5.66
CA ALA A 24 -39.82 -9.60 -6.21
C ALA A 24 -39.82 -9.62 -7.75
N ARG A 25 -40.01 -8.43 -8.32
CA ARG A 25 -39.93 -8.13 -9.75
C ARG A 25 -38.82 -7.11 -9.99
N HIS A 26 -38.54 -6.79 -11.26
CA HIS A 26 -37.78 -5.58 -11.55
C HIS A 26 -38.56 -4.33 -11.09
N ASP A 27 -37.85 -3.31 -10.61
CA ASP A 27 -38.47 -1.99 -10.40
C ASP A 27 -38.89 -1.44 -11.78
N GLY A 28 -40.16 -1.02 -11.91
CA GLY A 28 -40.80 -0.60 -13.16
C GLY A 28 -41.66 -1.69 -13.82
N GLU A 29 -41.48 -2.96 -13.46
CA GLU A 29 -42.18 -4.08 -14.08
C GLU A 29 -43.58 -4.30 -13.47
N ASN A 30 -44.58 -3.63 -14.07
CA ASN A 30 -45.98 -3.68 -13.64
C ASN A 30 -46.15 -3.29 -12.16
N ASN A 31 -45.44 -2.23 -11.74
CA ASN A 31 -45.41 -1.71 -10.38
C ASN A 31 -45.10 -0.20 -10.36
N LEU A 32 -45.21 0.44 -9.20
CA LEU A 32 -45.06 1.91 -9.03
C LEU A 32 -43.60 2.35 -8.77
N CYS A 33 -42.63 1.52 -9.11
CA CYS A 33 -41.26 1.61 -8.64
C CYS A 33 -40.39 2.13 -9.79
N ASN A 34 -39.57 3.16 -9.59
CA ASN A 34 -38.85 3.76 -10.71
C ASN A 34 -37.60 2.96 -11.08
N ALA A 35 -37.65 2.25 -12.22
CA ALA A 35 -36.52 1.53 -12.82
C ALA A 35 -35.24 2.38 -12.96
N SER A 36 -35.40 3.71 -13.09
CA SER A 36 -34.35 4.67 -13.40
C SER A 36 -33.57 5.18 -12.18
N GLU A 37 -33.78 4.59 -10.99
CA GLU A 37 -33.19 5.00 -9.71
C GLU A 37 -31.96 4.17 -9.29
N ARG A 38 -31.55 3.18 -10.11
CA ARG A 38 -30.33 2.36 -9.89
C ARG A 38 -30.28 1.52 -8.60
N TYR A 39 -31.43 1.20 -8.00
CA TYR A 39 -31.51 0.16 -6.97
C TYR A 39 -31.23 -1.22 -7.60
N ILE A 40 -30.85 -2.24 -6.81
CA ILE A 40 -30.37 -3.53 -7.35
C ILE A 40 -31.45 -4.35 -8.12
N MET A 41 -32.70 -3.87 -8.23
CA MET A 41 -33.75 -4.44 -9.08
C MET A 41 -34.20 -3.52 -10.23
N GLY A 42 -33.57 -2.34 -10.40
CA GLY A 42 -33.86 -1.39 -11.46
C GLY A 42 -33.33 -1.81 -12.85
N SER A 43 -33.33 -0.85 -13.78
CA SER A 43 -32.76 -1.07 -15.12
C SER A 43 -31.22 -1.10 -15.05
N PRO A 44 -30.54 -2.03 -15.76
CA PRO A 44 -29.08 -1.99 -15.90
C PRO A 44 -28.59 -0.73 -16.64
N ASP A 45 -29.42 -0.16 -17.52
CA ASP A 45 -29.11 1.01 -18.34
C ASP A 45 -29.34 2.35 -17.60
N ALA A 46 -29.67 2.31 -16.29
CA ALA A 46 -29.99 3.50 -15.52
C ALA A 46 -28.75 4.36 -15.19
N GLU A 47 -28.67 5.55 -15.78
CA GLU A 47 -27.61 6.54 -15.57
C GLU A 47 -27.54 7.08 -14.13
N LYS A 48 -26.30 7.30 -13.63
CA LYS A 48 -26.03 7.87 -12.30
C LYS A 48 -26.51 9.32 -12.22
N LYS A 49 -27.48 9.58 -11.34
CA LYS A 49 -28.01 10.92 -11.03
C LYS A 49 -27.57 11.38 -9.64
N PRO A 50 -27.51 12.69 -9.35
CA PRO A 50 -27.32 13.21 -8.00
C PRO A 50 -28.34 12.61 -7.02
N GLY A 51 -27.86 12.11 -5.88
CA GLY A 51 -28.70 11.42 -4.87
C GLY A 51 -28.99 9.95 -5.16
N THR A 52 -28.45 9.37 -6.24
CA THR A 52 -28.58 7.93 -6.58
C THR A 52 -27.26 7.16 -6.52
N GLU A 53 -26.22 7.77 -5.95
CA GLU A 53 -24.84 7.27 -5.97
C GLU A 53 -24.72 5.91 -5.27
N TYR A 54 -25.44 5.72 -4.17
CA TYR A 54 -25.39 4.53 -3.31
C TYR A 54 -26.56 3.56 -3.52
N ASN A 55 -27.52 3.90 -4.39
CA ASN A 55 -28.66 3.04 -4.68
C ASN A 55 -28.27 1.64 -5.18
N PRO A 56 -27.15 1.42 -5.91
CA PRO A 56 -26.71 0.07 -6.28
C PRO A 56 -26.39 -0.86 -5.09
N TRP A 57 -26.20 -0.36 -3.87
CA TRP A 57 -26.04 -1.22 -2.68
C TRP A 57 -27.35 -1.39 -1.88
N LEU A 58 -28.47 -0.88 -2.41
CA LEU A 58 -29.75 -0.78 -1.74
C LEU A 58 -30.89 -1.42 -2.55
N PHE A 59 -31.95 -1.79 -1.84
CA PHE A 59 -33.18 -2.31 -2.41
C PHE A 59 -34.25 -1.23 -2.38
N TYR A 60 -35.01 -1.05 -3.46
CA TYR A 60 -36.13 -0.12 -3.46
C TYR A 60 -37.23 -0.60 -2.49
N PRO A 61 -38.01 0.29 -1.83
CA PRO A 61 -39.06 -0.13 -0.89
C PRO A 61 -40.08 -1.12 -1.45
N CYS A 62 -40.33 -1.11 -2.76
CA CYS A 62 -41.14 -2.13 -3.44
C CYS A 62 -40.57 -3.54 -3.31
N SER A 63 -39.28 -3.71 -3.62
CA SER A 63 -38.57 -4.99 -3.47
C SER A 63 -38.68 -5.49 -2.03
N VAL A 64 -38.44 -4.62 -1.04
CA VAL A 64 -38.59 -4.93 0.39
C VAL A 64 -40.02 -5.37 0.73
N SER A 65 -41.03 -4.71 0.17
CA SER A 65 -42.45 -5.07 0.32
C SER A 65 -42.76 -6.44 -0.27
N TYR A 66 -42.21 -6.78 -1.45
CA TYR A 66 -42.38 -8.09 -2.07
C TYR A 66 -41.78 -9.21 -1.22
N PHE A 67 -40.54 -9.09 -0.72
CA PHE A 67 -39.97 -10.11 0.19
C PHE A 67 -40.77 -10.23 1.47
N THR A 68 -41.15 -9.10 2.08
CA THR A 68 -41.95 -9.09 3.31
C THR A 68 -43.28 -9.83 3.12
N SER A 69 -43.92 -9.62 1.97
CA SER A 69 -45.19 -10.27 1.62
C SER A 69 -45.02 -11.76 1.33
N PHE A 70 -43.98 -12.12 0.58
CA PHE A 70 -43.62 -13.51 0.27
C PHE A 70 -43.27 -14.30 1.53
N LEU A 71 -42.36 -13.77 2.37
CA LEU A 71 -41.94 -14.40 3.62
C LEU A 71 -43.13 -14.59 4.57
N LYS A 72 -43.97 -13.57 4.78
CA LYS A 72 -45.22 -13.71 5.56
C LYS A 72 -46.12 -14.83 5.01
N LYS A 73 -46.28 -14.94 3.69
CA LYS A 73 -47.07 -15.99 3.02
C LYS A 73 -46.44 -17.39 3.06
N LYS A 74 -45.11 -17.51 3.20
CA LYS A 74 -44.42 -18.80 3.30
C LYS A 74 -44.33 -19.28 4.75
N LEU A 75 -44.01 -18.40 5.69
CA LEU A 75 -43.86 -18.70 7.12
C LEU A 75 -45.19 -19.09 7.80
N SER A 76 -46.34 -18.74 7.22
CA SER A 76 -47.65 -19.24 7.65
C SER A 76 -47.93 -20.71 7.27
N SER A 77 -47.03 -21.36 6.52
CA SER A 77 -47.08 -22.79 6.21
C SER A 77 -45.98 -23.54 6.93
N SER A 78 -46.28 -24.73 7.46
CA SER A 78 -45.30 -25.58 8.17
C SER A 78 -44.04 -25.82 7.34
N ARG A 79 -44.20 -26.24 6.07
CA ARG A 79 -43.08 -26.45 5.14
C ARG A 79 -42.26 -25.19 4.89
N GLY A 80 -42.91 -24.03 4.73
CA GLY A 80 -42.21 -22.76 4.52
C GLY A 80 -41.47 -22.27 5.78
N TYR A 81 -42.01 -22.55 6.97
CA TYR A 81 -41.32 -22.35 8.24
C TYR A 81 -40.08 -23.26 8.33
N THR A 82 -40.24 -24.57 8.07
CA THR A 82 -39.12 -25.53 8.09
C THR A 82 -37.99 -25.13 7.14
N CYS A 83 -38.29 -24.69 5.92
CA CYS A 83 -37.28 -24.35 4.92
C CYS A 83 -36.63 -22.96 5.09
N LEU A 84 -37.12 -22.08 5.98
CA LEU A 84 -36.66 -20.70 6.09
C LEU A 84 -36.25 -20.26 7.51
N VAL A 85 -36.66 -20.99 8.55
CA VAL A 85 -36.40 -20.62 9.96
C VAL A 85 -35.31 -21.46 10.59
N TYR A 86 -35.26 -22.77 10.33
CA TYR A 86 -34.18 -23.62 10.86
C TYR A 86 -32.87 -23.31 10.15
N ALA A 87 -31.83 -23.03 10.94
CA ALA A 87 -30.48 -22.97 10.43
C ALA A 87 -30.06 -24.37 9.96
N VAL A 88 -29.55 -24.46 8.74
CA VAL A 88 -28.78 -25.62 8.28
C VAL A 88 -27.35 -25.43 8.79
N GLU A 89 -26.75 -26.45 9.39
CA GLU A 89 -25.33 -26.43 9.73
C GLU A 89 -24.50 -26.32 8.45
N ALA A 90 -23.51 -25.42 8.44
CA ALA A 90 -22.60 -25.31 7.29
C ALA A 90 -21.74 -26.58 7.21
N SER A 91 -21.54 -27.14 6.00
CA SER A 91 -20.60 -28.27 5.88
C SER A 91 -19.20 -27.81 6.28
N ALA A 92 -18.44 -28.68 6.95
CA ALA A 92 -17.05 -28.44 7.29
C ALA A 92 -16.16 -28.24 6.04
N ASP A 93 -16.61 -28.67 4.86
CA ASP A 93 -15.94 -28.45 3.57
C ASP A 93 -16.07 -27.00 3.06
N ILE A 94 -16.98 -26.20 3.62
CA ILE A 94 -17.22 -24.82 3.21
C ILE A 94 -16.37 -23.89 4.11
N PRO A 95 -15.35 -23.18 3.57
CA PRO A 95 -14.51 -22.31 4.38
C PRO A 95 -15.29 -21.08 4.85
N ASP A 96 -15.12 -20.71 6.13
CA ASP A 96 -15.62 -19.42 6.61
C ASP A 96 -14.75 -18.27 6.07
N VAL A 97 -15.46 -17.27 5.56
CA VAL A 97 -14.92 -16.02 5.01
C VAL A 97 -15.68 -14.80 5.53
N SER A 98 -16.54 -14.96 6.55
CA SER A 98 -17.36 -13.89 7.13
C SER A 98 -16.54 -12.84 7.91
N ASP A 99 -15.29 -13.19 8.24
CA ASP A 99 -14.21 -12.37 8.77
C ASP A 99 -13.44 -11.59 7.69
N LYS A 100 -13.53 -11.99 6.43
CA LYS A 100 -12.66 -11.53 5.34
C LYS A 100 -13.34 -10.46 4.48
N LEU A 101 -12.72 -9.29 4.45
CA LEU A 101 -12.97 -8.24 3.47
C LEU A 101 -12.46 -8.71 2.09
N LEU A 102 -13.37 -9.15 1.21
CA LEU A 102 -13.01 -9.80 -0.06
C LEU A 102 -12.11 -8.93 -0.96
N GLY A 103 -12.32 -7.61 -0.97
CA GLY A 103 -11.51 -6.66 -1.74
C GLY A 103 -10.08 -6.46 -1.21
N GLN A 104 -9.73 -7.00 -0.04
CA GLN A 104 -8.35 -7.14 0.43
C GLN A 104 -7.70 -8.45 -0.04
N VAL A 105 -8.50 -9.47 -0.34
CA VAL A 105 -8.03 -10.79 -0.83
C VAL A 105 -7.88 -10.79 -2.36
N ILE A 106 -8.80 -10.11 -3.07
CA ILE A 106 -8.87 -10.04 -4.53
C ILE A 106 -8.69 -8.56 -4.93
N LYS A 107 -7.51 -8.20 -5.41
CA LYS A 107 -7.16 -6.81 -5.79
C LYS A 107 -7.93 -6.36 -7.06
N PRO A 108 -8.08 -5.04 -7.32
CA PRO A 108 -8.87 -4.54 -8.45
C PRO A 108 -8.56 -5.17 -9.82
N ASP A 109 -7.29 -5.41 -10.15
CA ASP A 109 -6.90 -6.11 -11.38
C ASP A 109 -7.51 -7.52 -11.45
N GLN A 110 -7.44 -8.27 -10.37
CA GLN A 110 -8.01 -9.63 -10.27
C GLN A 110 -9.54 -9.61 -10.32
N GLN A 111 -10.18 -8.58 -9.75
CA GLN A 111 -11.63 -8.38 -9.87
C GLN A 111 -12.03 -8.14 -11.33
N CYS A 112 -11.26 -7.33 -12.08
CA CYS A 112 -11.48 -7.12 -13.51
C CYS A 112 -11.23 -8.38 -14.34
N GLN A 113 -10.19 -9.16 -14.02
CA GLN A 113 -9.89 -10.45 -14.66
C GLN A 113 -11.02 -11.49 -14.46
N GLN A 114 -11.67 -11.49 -13.29
CA GLN A 114 -12.83 -12.34 -13.02
C GLN A 114 -14.09 -11.97 -13.82
N VAL A 115 -14.19 -10.74 -14.34
CA VAL A 115 -15.34 -10.27 -15.14
C VAL A 115 -15.07 -10.36 -16.65
N PHE A 116 -13.87 -9.99 -17.10
CA PHE A 116 -13.54 -9.85 -18.53
C PHE A 116 -12.45 -10.81 -19.06
N GLY A 117 -11.89 -11.67 -18.20
CA GLY A 117 -10.81 -12.59 -18.54
C GLY A 117 -9.41 -12.03 -18.27
N ASN A 118 -8.40 -12.90 -18.35
CA ASN A 118 -7.04 -12.67 -17.85
C ASN A 118 -6.34 -11.40 -18.38
N ASP A 119 -6.67 -10.96 -19.60
CA ASP A 119 -6.06 -9.78 -20.23
C ASP A 119 -6.60 -8.46 -19.66
N SER A 120 -7.72 -8.50 -18.91
CA SER A 120 -8.31 -7.34 -18.27
C SER A 120 -7.50 -6.88 -17.03
N PHE A 121 -7.67 -5.62 -16.69
CA PHE A 121 -7.00 -4.94 -15.57
C PHE A 121 -7.86 -3.74 -15.13
N PHE A 122 -7.60 -3.21 -13.95
CA PHE A 122 -8.20 -1.98 -13.44
C PHE A 122 -7.65 -0.77 -14.19
N CYS A 123 -8.52 0.09 -14.72
CA CYS A 123 -8.11 1.32 -15.39
C CYS A 123 -7.65 2.37 -14.36
N ARG A 124 -6.37 2.74 -14.40
CA ARG A 124 -5.71 3.66 -13.45
C ARG A 124 -6.29 5.09 -13.53
N ALA A 125 -5.93 5.94 -12.57
CA ALA A 125 -6.40 7.33 -12.49
C ALA A 125 -5.95 8.21 -13.70
N SER A 126 -4.92 7.80 -14.43
CA SER A 126 -4.51 8.37 -15.73
C SER A 126 -5.57 8.19 -16.82
N GLU A 127 -6.14 7.00 -16.90
CA GLU A 127 -7.04 6.54 -17.96
C GLU A 127 -8.49 6.97 -17.67
N SER A 128 -8.88 6.96 -16.39
CA SER A 128 -10.24 7.27 -15.92
C SER A 128 -10.49 8.74 -15.58
N LYS A 129 -9.44 9.53 -15.28
CA LYS A 129 -9.52 10.88 -14.69
C LYS A 129 -10.29 10.95 -13.36
N ARG A 130 -10.50 9.82 -12.68
CA ARG A 130 -11.26 9.73 -11.41
C ARG A 130 -10.36 9.80 -10.19
N SER A 131 -10.95 10.19 -9.06
CA SER A 131 -10.33 10.02 -7.74
C SER A 131 -10.32 8.53 -7.36
N ILE A 132 -9.30 8.09 -6.64
CA ILE A 132 -9.27 6.74 -6.06
C ILE A 132 -10.49 6.46 -5.17
N THR A 133 -10.99 7.47 -4.46
CA THR A 133 -12.18 7.36 -3.61
C THR A 133 -13.45 7.00 -4.38
N GLU A 134 -13.49 7.21 -5.70
CA GLU A 134 -14.64 6.84 -6.56
C GLU A 134 -14.64 5.35 -6.96
N ILE A 135 -13.57 4.59 -6.70
CA ILE A 135 -13.49 3.14 -7.00
C ILE A 135 -14.65 2.36 -6.38
N CYS A 136 -15.09 2.80 -5.19
CA CYS A 136 -16.21 2.19 -4.48
C CYS A 136 -17.55 2.39 -5.19
N GLN A 137 -17.73 3.51 -5.92
CA GLN A 137 -18.95 3.81 -6.66
C GLN A 137 -18.93 3.23 -8.08
N ALA A 138 -17.75 3.15 -8.71
CA ALA A 138 -17.54 2.52 -10.01
C ALA A 138 -16.04 2.26 -10.27
N MET A 139 -15.61 1.03 -9.98
CA MET A 139 -14.31 0.49 -10.37
C MET A 139 -14.29 0.28 -11.88
N LEU A 140 -13.32 0.84 -12.59
CA LEU A 140 -13.28 0.77 -14.05
C LEU A 140 -12.37 -0.38 -14.50
N CYS A 141 -12.88 -1.29 -15.32
CA CYS A 141 -12.16 -2.44 -15.84
C CYS A 141 -11.93 -2.34 -17.35
N ALA A 142 -10.74 -2.71 -17.81
CA ALA A 142 -10.39 -2.67 -19.23
C ALA A 142 -11.05 -3.82 -20.01
N ASP A 143 -11.99 -3.47 -20.89
CA ASP A 143 -12.42 -4.33 -21.99
C ASP A 143 -11.40 -4.18 -23.13
N VAL A 144 -10.47 -5.13 -23.20
CA VAL A 144 -9.36 -5.14 -24.17
C VAL A 144 -9.87 -5.31 -25.61
N LEU A 145 -11.01 -6.00 -25.81
CA LEU A 145 -11.60 -6.22 -27.13
C LEU A 145 -12.25 -4.95 -27.68
N ARG A 146 -12.82 -4.10 -26.81
CA ARG A 146 -13.43 -2.83 -27.19
C ARG A 146 -12.50 -1.62 -27.05
N GLY A 147 -11.38 -1.76 -26.33
CA GLY A 147 -10.46 -0.66 -26.02
C GLY A 147 -11.04 0.37 -25.05
N LEU A 148 -11.95 -0.05 -24.15
CA LEU A 148 -12.73 0.84 -23.28
C LEU A 148 -12.68 0.40 -21.82
N CYS A 149 -12.85 1.37 -20.91
CA CYS A 149 -12.94 1.14 -19.48
C CYS A 149 -14.41 1.07 -19.03
N ILE A 150 -14.90 -0.12 -18.68
CA ILE A 150 -16.30 -0.38 -18.33
C ILE A 150 -16.47 -0.35 -16.79
N PRO A 151 -17.47 0.35 -16.23
CA PRO A 151 -17.70 0.40 -14.80
C PRO A 151 -18.23 -0.92 -14.26
N GLN A 152 -17.62 -1.37 -13.16
CA GLN A 152 -17.96 -2.51 -12.33
C GLN A 152 -18.08 -2.06 -10.87
N ILE A 153 -18.63 -2.93 -10.02
CA ILE A 153 -18.69 -2.69 -8.58
C ILE A 153 -17.49 -3.35 -7.92
N ALA A 154 -16.74 -2.57 -7.15
CA ALA A 154 -15.66 -3.06 -6.31
C ALA A 154 -16.21 -3.99 -5.21
N LEU A 155 -15.47 -5.05 -4.87
CA LEU A 155 -15.71 -5.86 -3.69
C LEU A 155 -15.75 -5.01 -2.41
N THR A 156 -16.57 -5.40 -1.43
CA THR A 156 -16.49 -4.83 -0.09
C THR A 156 -15.11 -5.11 0.47
N GLY A 157 -14.49 -4.09 1.04
CA GLY A 157 -13.10 -4.14 1.49
C GLY A 157 -12.07 -3.68 0.47
N THR A 158 -12.42 -3.36 -0.78
CA THR A 158 -11.43 -2.87 -1.76
C THR A 158 -10.81 -1.56 -1.29
N SER A 159 -9.48 -1.44 -1.26
CA SER A 159 -8.79 -0.22 -0.83
C SER A 159 -9.16 0.99 -1.71
N CYS A 160 -9.39 2.15 -1.09
CA CYS A 160 -9.91 3.34 -1.79
C CYS A 160 -9.26 4.67 -1.38
N GLY A 161 -8.22 4.62 -0.56
CA GLY A 161 -7.44 5.74 -0.03
C GLY A 161 -6.64 5.27 1.18
N ASP A 162 -5.77 6.12 1.71
CA ASP A 162 -4.94 5.71 2.86
C ASP A 162 -5.80 5.35 4.08
N GLY A 163 -5.61 4.13 4.61
CA GLY A 163 -6.38 3.58 5.74
C GLY A 163 -7.89 3.45 5.47
N LYS A 164 -8.31 3.31 4.20
CA LYS A 164 -9.74 3.27 3.80
C LYS A 164 -10.08 2.15 2.83
N VAL A 165 -11.29 1.62 2.97
CA VAL A 165 -11.87 0.56 2.14
C VAL A 165 -13.30 0.87 1.71
N CYS A 166 -13.73 0.24 0.62
CA CYS A 166 -15.09 0.32 0.11
C CYS A 166 -16.07 -0.49 0.95
N ILE A 167 -17.07 0.15 1.57
CA ILE A 167 -18.20 -0.50 2.24
C ILE A 167 -19.49 0.11 1.68
N ASN A 168 -20.39 -0.71 1.13
CA ASN A 168 -21.69 -0.26 0.56
C ASN A 168 -21.57 0.93 -0.44
N GLY A 169 -20.52 0.92 -1.26
CA GLY A 169 -20.23 1.98 -2.24
C GLY A 169 -19.56 3.24 -1.67
N GLN A 170 -19.35 3.32 -0.36
CA GLN A 170 -18.66 4.43 0.32
C GLN A 170 -17.21 4.08 0.61
N CYS A 171 -16.29 5.03 0.43
CA CYS A 171 -14.91 4.91 0.88
C CYS A 171 -14.82 5.33 2.35
N VAL A 172 -14.61 4.39 3.26
CA VAL A 172 -14.63 4.61 4.72
C VAL A 172 -13.35 4.11 5.38
N SER A 173 -12.95 4.75 6.48
CA SER A 173 -11.78 4.29 7.26
C SER A 173 -12.09 2.99 8.01
N ASP A 174 -11.15 2.05 7.99
CA ASP A 174 -11.23 0.77 8.70
C ASP A 174 -9.89 0.47 9.39
N PRO A 175 -9.86 0.00 10.66
CA PRO A 175 -8.61 -0.28 11.38
C PRO A 175 -7.71 -1.35 10.75
N TYR A 176 -8.23 -2.18 9.85
CA TYR A 176 -7.51 -3.24 9.14
C TYR A 176 -7.25 -2.90 7.67
N ALA A 177 -7.62 -1.68 7.23
CA ALA A 177 -7.28 -1.20 5.90
C ALA A 177 -5.75 -1.02 5.75
N PRO A 178 -5.16 -1.37 4.60
CA PRO A 178 -3.75 -1.13 4.35
C PRO A 178 -3.45 0.37 4.24
N GLN A 179 -2.22 0.73 4.57
CA GLN A 179 -1.68 2.04 4.23
C GLN A 179 -1.42 2.10 2.71
N LEU A 180 -1.66 3.26 2.11
CA LEU A 180 -1.82 3.39 0.66
C LEU A 180 -1.25 4.72 0.16
N ASP A 181 -0.22 4.67 -0.69
CA ASP A 181 0.17 5.85 -1.47
C ASP A 181 -0.94 6.15 -2.49
N GLU A 182 -1.68 7.24 -2.31
CA GLU A 182 -2.77 7.61 -3.22
C GLU A 182 -2.27 7.93 -4.65
N ASN A 183 -0.96 8.14 -4.84
CA ASN A 183 -0.32 8.29 -6.15
C ASN A 183 0.00 6.94 -6.84
N CYS A 184 0.10 5.84 -6.06
CA CYS A 184 0.54 4.52 -6.54
C CYS A 184 -0.29 3.33 -5.99
N ALA A 185 -1.52 3.58 -5.56
CA ALA A 185 -2.33 2.64 -4.77
C ALA A 185 -2.50 1.21 -5.32
N PHE A 186 -2.40 1.01 -6.63
CA PHE A 186 -2.55 -0.29 -7.29
C PHE A 186 -1.36 -0.67 -8.18
N GLY A 187 -0.23 0.01 -8.01
CA GLY A 187 1.01 -0.32 -8.68
C GLY A 187 1.01 -0.20 -10.20
N ASP A 188 2.04 -0.80 -10.80
CA ASP A 188 2.25 -0.87 -12.26
C ASP A 188 1.06 -1.52 -12.98
N ARG A 189 0.79 -1.08 -14.22
CA ARG A 189 -0.25 -1.62 -15.10
C ARG A 189 0.21 -2.96 -15.70
N PRO A 190 -0.48 -4.11 -15.48
CA PRO A 190 0.01 -5.43 -15.90
C PRO A 190 0.28 -5.59 -17.41
N SER A 191 -0.45 -4.87 -18.26
CA SER A 191 -0.30 -4.91 -19.72
C SER A 191 0.73 -3.91 -20.28
N TYR A 192 1.56 -3.31 -19.42
CA TYR A 192 2.56 -2.31 -19.79
C TYR A 192 3.96 -2.73 -19.30
N SER A 193 4.96 -2.74 -20.17
CA SER A 193 6.31 -3.19 -19.81
C SER A 193 7.11 -2.06 -19.15
N CYS A 194 6.73 -1.76 -17.90
CA CYS A 194 7.29 -0.66 -17.12
C CYS A 194 8.81 -0.73 -16.96
N SER A 195 9.36 -1.93 -16.79
CA SER A 195 10.82 -2.14 -16.73
C SER A 195 11.51 -1.78 -18.05
N LEU A 196 10.97 -2.16 -19.21
CA LEU A 196 11.55 -1.76 -20.51
C LEU A 196 11.40 -0.24 -20.74
N PHE A 197 10.23 0.32 -20.45
CA PHE A 197 9.93 1.74 -20.65
C PHE A 197 10.80 2.67 -19.79
N ILE A 198 11.15 2.25 -18.57
CA ILE A 198 11.99 3.03 -17.64
C ILE A 198 13.48 2.76 -17.86
N ASN A 199 13.85 1.59 -18.40
CA ASN A 199 15.22 1.32 -18.87
C ASN A 199 15.56 2.05 -20.17
N ASP A 200 14.59 2.28 -21.05
CA ASP A 200 14.74 3.09 -22.27
C ASP A 200 15.00 4.56 -21.92
N PHE A 201 14.21 5.12 -20.99
CA PHE A 201 14.47 6.42 -20.39
C PHE A 201 13.85 6.57 -19.00
N MET A 202 14.68 6.73 -17.95
CA MET A 202 14.19 6.88 -16.57
C MET A 202 13.32 8.12 -16.37
N GLY A 203 13.60 9.21 -17.10
CA GLY A 203 12.82 10.44 -17.01
C GLY A 203 11.37 10.31 -17.52
N ASN A 204 10.99 9.18 -18.13
CA ASN A 204 9.59 8.84 -18.39
C ASN A 204 8.73 8.87 -17.10
N CYS A 205 9.34 8.65 -15.93
CA CYS A 205 8.70 8.76 -14.62
C CYS A 205 8.34 10.19 -14.20
N TYR A 206 8.88 11.23 -14.85
CA TYR A 206 8.40 12.60 -14.65
C TYR A 206 7.13 12.90 -15.45
N SER A 207 6.78 12.07 -16.44
CA SER A 207 5.53 12.22 -17.18
C SER A 207 4.36 11.69 -16.36
N THR A 208 3.27 12.47 -16.27
CA THR A 208 2.07 12.09 -15.50
C THR A 208 1.41 10.80 -16.01
N LEU A 209 1.60 10.46 -17.29
CA LEU A 209 1.10 9.21 -17.86
C LEU A 209 2.04 8.03 -17.54
N GLY A 210 3.36 8.21 -17.72
CA GLY A 210 4.36 7.19 -17.42
C GLY A 210 4.35 6.80 -15.94
N TYR A 211 4.40 7.79 -15.04
CA TYR A 211 4.30 7.54 -13.60
C TYR A 211 3.01 6.78 -13.24
N ARG A 212 1.84 7.24 -13.69
CA ARG A 212 0.56 6.60 -13.36
C ARG A 212 0.35 5.23 -14.01
N ALA A 213 1.15 4.86 -15.00
CA ALA A 213 1.17 3.51 -15.57
C ALA A 213 2.19 2.59 -14.89
N CYS A 214 3.24 3.16 -14.29
CA CYS A 214 4.45 2.46 -13.85
C CYS A 214 4.98 2.95 -12.50
N CYS A 215 4.08 3.26 -11.56
CA CYS A 215 4.45 3.95 -10.33
C CYS A 215 5.28 3.09 -9.37
N ASP A 216 5.12 1.76 -9.36
CA ASP A 216 5.97 0.88 -8.53
C ASP A 216 7.39 0.87 -9.11
N THR A 217 7.54 0.66 -10.42
CA THR A 217 8.88 0.70 -11.05
C THR A 217 9.51 2.09 -10.91
N CYS A 218 8.73 3.18 -11.08
CA CYS A 218 9.21 4.55 -10.86
C CYS A 218 9.61 4.84 -9.41
N ASN A 219 8.88 4.31 -8.42
CA ASN A 219 9.22 4.44 -7.02
C ASN A 219 10.46 3.59 -6.65
N ASN A 220 10.65 2.43 -7.30
CA ASN A 220 11.82 1.57 -7.10
C ASN A 220 13.13 2.14 -7.69
N VAL A 221 13.08 2.98 -8.73
CA VAL A 221 14.27 3.73 -9.23
C VAL A 221 14.48 5.09 -8.53
N SER A 222 13.56 5.48 -7.64
CA SER A 222 13.55 6.78 -6.99
C SER A 222 14.70 6.96 -5.98
N ARG A 223 15.18 8.20 -5.87
CA ARG A 223 16.32 8.62 -5.05
C ARG A 223 15.92 9.79 -4.15
N PRO A 224 16.49 9.92 -2.94
CA PRO A 224 16.20 11.03 -2.02
C PRO A 224 16.93 12.33 -2.42
N VAL A 225 16.84 12.72 -3.69
CA VAL A 225 17.38 13.98 -4.23
C VAL A 225 16.22 14.80 -4.76
N LYS A 226 15.89 15.90 -4.07
CA LYS A 226 14.73 16.73 -4.40
C LYS A 226 14.84 17.30 -5.81
N ASP A 227 13.72 17.29 -6.55
CA ASP A 227 13.58 17.74 -7.93
C ASP A 227 14.43 16.91 -8.94
N CYS A 228 14.95 15.77 -8.48
CA CYS A 228 15.87 14.84 -9.15
C CYS A 228 15.58 13.38 -8.77
N GLU A 229 14.36 13.10 -8.30
CA GLU A 229 13.99 11.84 -7.66
C GLU A 229 14.18 10.63 -8.59
N GLN A 230 13.76 10.71 -9.86
CA GLN A 230 13.86 9.60 -10.83
C GLN A 230 15.03 9.75 -11.83
N GLY A 231 15.97 10.66 -11.59
CA GLY A 231 17.17 10.84 -12.41
C GLY A 231 17.08 11.98 -13.42
N ASP A 232 17.64 11.81 -14.61
CA ASP A 232 17.68 12.84 -15.65
C ASP A 232 16.26 13.10 -16.25
N GLN A 233 15.88 14.37 -16.39
CA GLN A 233 14.59 14.77 -16.97
C GLN A 233 14.64 15.00 -18.50
N ASP A 234 15.82 15.19 -19.09
CA ASP A 234 15.98 15.41 -20.54
C ASP A 234 16.27 14.09 -21.30
N LEU A 235 15.49 13.87 -22.38
CA LEU A 235 15.61 12.75 -23.31
C LEU A 235 16.94 12.73 -24.10
N ARG A 236 17.77 13.78 -24.00
CA ARG A 236 19.03 13.91 -24.75
C ARG A 236 20.25 13.92 -23.82
N PRO A 237 20.86 12.74 -23.56
CA PRO A 237 22.16 12.64 -22.89
C PRO A 237 23.26 13.50 -23.54
N GLU A 238 23.13 13.79 -24.84
CA GLU A 238 23.95 14.73 -25.61
C GLU A 238 24.04 16.14 -24.98
N LEU A 239 22.95 16.61 -24.37
CA LEU A 239 22.88 17.92 -23.73
C LEU A 239 23.51 17.87 -22.32
N CYS A 240 23.39 16.73 -21.65
CA CYS A 240 24.07 16.39 -20.39
C CYS A 240 25.58 16.09 -20.59
N THR A 241 26.28 16.95 -21.34
CA THR A 241 27.73 16.84 -21.63
C THR A 241 28.52 18.09 -21.22
N ASN A 242 27.86 19.17 -20.80
CA ASN A 242 28.50 20.43 -20.40
C ASN A 242 28.17 20.77 -18.94
N PHE A 243 29.21 21.06 -18.14
CA PHE A 243 29.07 21.46 -16.75
C PHE A 243 28.18 22.70 -16.54
N SER A 244 28.07 23.59 -17.53
CA SER A 244 27.15 24.74 -17.45
C SER A 244 25.68 24.34 -17.30
N VAL A 245 25.27 23.16 -17.77
CA VAL A 245 23.89 22.66 -17.57
C VAL A 245 23.63 22.41 -16.09
N CYS A 246 24.60 21.96 -15.31
CA CYS A 246 24.47 21.81 -13.86
C CYS A 246 24.31 23.14 -13.11
N LEU A 247 24.70 24.27 -13.72
CA LEU A 247 24.54 25.61 -13.15
C LEU A 247 23.22 26.28 -13.56
N ILE A 248 22.63 25.88 -14.69
CA ILE A 248 21.48 26.55 -15.31
C ILE A 248 20.20 25.71 -15.19
N GLN A 249 20.31 24.39 -15.41
CA GLN A 249 19.22 23.41 -15.42
C GLN A 249 19.64 22.10 -14.71
N PRO A 250 20.04 22.13 -13.42
CA PRO A 250 20.52 20.94 -12.71
C PRO A 250 19.51 19.80 -12.66
N THR A 251 18.20 20.09 -12.70
CA THR A 251 17.13 19.08 -12.70
C THR A 251 17.02 18.31 -14.03
N GLN A 252 17.55 18.85 -15.13
CA GLN A 252 17.49 18.18 -16.44
C GLN A 252 18.50 17.04 -16.57
N CYS A 253 19.65 17.18 -15.89
CA CYS A 253 20.79 16.27 -15.96
C CYS A 253 21.23 15.83 -14.55
N CYS A 254 20.28 15.52 -13.67
CA CYS A 254 20.50 15.15 -12.27
C CYS A 254 21.58 14.08 -12.05
N HIS A 255 21.53 12.98 -12.79
CA HIS A 255 22.46 11.86 -12.65
C HIS A 255 23.86 12.28 -13.11
N TYR A 256 23.97 12.91 -14.28
CA TYR A 256 25.24 13.50 -14.76
C TYR A 256 25.82 14.51 -13.76
N CYS A 257 25.03 15.49 -13.30
CA CYS A 257 25.50 16.52 -12.37
C CYS A 257 25.88 15.94 -11.00
N SER A 258 25.22 14.87 -10.53
CA SER A 258 25.55 14.22 -9.26
C SER A 258 26.99 13.66 -9.22
N SER A 259 27.53 13.19 -10.35
CA SER A 259 28.93 12.70 -10.42
C SER A 259 29.95 13.85 -10.34
N TYR A 260 29.59 15.05 -10.80
CA TYR A 260 30.45 16.23 -10.66
C TYR A 260 30.44 16.79 -9.23
N TYR A 261 29.27 16.90 -8.58
CA TYR A 261 29.21 17.42 -7.21
C TYR A 261 29.85 16.49 -6.18
N THR A 262 29.72 15.17 -6.35
CA THR A 262 30.46 14.20 -5.51
C THR A 262 31.97 14.26 -5.74
N SER A 263 32.44 14.52 -6.96
CA SER A 263 33.86 14.73 -7.27
C SER A 263 34.41 16.06 -6.76
N ALA A 264 33.60 17.12 -6.76
CA ALA A 264 34.02 18.48 -6.39
C ALA A 264 34.08 18.74 -4.87
N THR A 265 33.31 18.01 -4.06
CA THR A 265 33.13 18.33 -2.62
C THR A 265 34.26 17.79 -1.74
N THR A 266 35.51 18.03 -2.14
CA THR A 266 36.72 17.86 -1.30
C THR A 266 37.49 19.17 -1.14
N SER A 267 36.79 20.32 -1.00
CA SER A 267 37.35 21.57 -0.44
C SER A 267 36.32 22.62 0.00
N THR A 268 36.67 23.31 1.10
CA THR A 268 36.33 24.70 1.48
C THR A 268 34.87 25.18 1.64
N THR A 269 34.38 25.06 2.88
CA THR A 269 33.90 26.15 3.80
C THR A 269 33.00 27.32 3.35
N THR A 270 31.98 27.62 4.20
CA THR A 270 31.27 28.92 4.41
C THR A 270 30.28 29.36 3.31
N THR A 271 29.12 30.00 3.57
CA THR A 271 28.62 30.71 4.78
C THR A 271 27.08 30.57 4.95
N ARG A 272 26.56 30.49 6.20
CA ARG A 272 25.10 30.64 6.49
C ARG A 272 24.78 31.26 7.86
N PRO A 273 24.14 32.44 7.86
CA PRO A 273 22.91 32.76 8.60
C PRO A 273 21.72 32.82 7.60
N LEU A 274 20.43 32.88 7.94
CA LEU A 274 19.65 32.75 9.20
C LEU A 274 18.73 31.50 9.07
N ILE A 275 17.78 31.13 9.95
CA ILE A 275 17.30 31.59 11.27
C ILE A 275 17.25 30.34 12.21
N PRO A 276 17.03 30.49 13.54
CA PRO A 276 17.16 29.39 14.52
C PRO A 276 15.87 28.59 14.84
N SER A 277 16.04 27.30 15.16
CA SER A 277 15.36 26.62 16.28
C SER A 277 16.35 25.67 16.96
N THR A 278 16.35 25.66 18.31
CA THR A 278 17.17 24.80 19.22
C THR A 278 18.70 24.75 19.02
N SER A 279 19.45 24.98 20.09
CA SER A 279 20.92 24.89 20.08
C SER A 279 21.43 23.46 19.80
N PRO A 280 22.44 23.26 18.95
CA PRO A 280 23.02 21.94 18.70
C PRO A 280 23.75 21.40 19.93
N LYS A 281 23.41 20.19 20.36
CA LYS A 281 24.17 19.46 21.41
C LYS A 281 25.55 19.10 20.86
N THR A 282 26.58 19.81 21.29
CA THR A 282 27.98 19.59 20.85
C THR A 282 28.71 18.51 21.65
N LYS A 283 28.09 17.92 22.68
CA LYS A 283 28.62 16.82 23.49
C LYS A 283 27.49 15.89 23.93
N CYS A 284 27.80 14.60 24.04
CA CYS A 284 26.96 13.61 24.70
C CYS A 284 26.82 13.93 26.19
N VAL A 285 25.61 13.75 26.75
CA VAL A 285 25.40 13.75 28.20
C VAL A 285 25.44 12.30 28.72
N LEU A 286 26.09 12.11 29.88
CA LEU A 286 26.24 10.79 30.49
C LEU A 286 24.86 10.18 30.81
N GLY A 287 24.51 9.10 30.11
CA GLY A 287 23.22 8.41 30.25
C GLY A 287 22.28 8.52 29.05
N GLU A 288 22.59 9.35 28.05
CA GLU A 288 21.83 9.39 26.79
C GLU A 288 21.99 8.07 25.99
N PRO A 289 20.92 7.54 25.39
CA PRO A 289 20.99 6.30 24.61
C PRO A 289 21.73 6.49 23.27
N ASP A 290 22.29 5.40 22.74
CA ASP A 290 22.89 5.40 21.39
C ASP A 290 21.80 5.54 20.32
N LEU A 291 21.93 6.51 19.42
CA LEU A 291 20.95 6.79 18.36
C LEU A 291 21.01 5.78 17.20
N SER A 292 22.14 5.08 17.03
CA SER A 292 22.25 3.96 16.10
C SER A 292 23.16 2.85 16.67
N PRO A 293 22.65 2.01 17.59
CA PRO A 293 23.45 1.01 18.30
C PRO A 293 24.27 0.09 17.39
N GLN A 294 23.74 -0.25 16.22
CA GLN A 294 24.41 -1.10 15.21
C GLN A 294 25.71 -0.50 14.63
N LEU A 295 25.90 0.82 14.70
CA LEU A 295 27.15 1.48 14.29
C LEU A 295 28.20 1.55 15.40
N CYS A 296 27.81 1.27 16.65
CA CYS A 296 28.63 1.45 17.85
C CYS A 296 29.55 0.24 18.11
N THR A 297 30.22 -0.26 17.08
CA THR A 297 31.07 -1.46 17.12
C THR A 297 32.57 -1.14 17.17
N SER A 298 33.00 -0.07 16.50
CA SER A 298 34.40 0.36 16.43
C SER A 298 34.72 1.54 17.37
N ARG A 299 35.96 1.61 17.89
CA ARG A 299 36.44 2.77 18.67
C ARG A 299 36.52 4.06 17.84
N SER A 300 36.69 3.97 16.52
CA SER A 300 36.77 5.13 15.63
C SER A 300 35.48 5.96 15.60
N ILE A 301 34.31 5.36 15.85
CA ILE A 301 33.03 6.08 15.85
C ILE A 301 32.98 7.19 16.91
N CYS A 302 33.71 7.03 18.02
CA CYS A 302 33.80 8.02 19.08
C CYS A 302 34.67 9.23 18.71
N GLN A 303 35.48 9.13 17.67
CA GLN A 303 36.31 10.23 17.15
C GLN A 303 35.61 10.93 15.97
N THR A 304 34.84 10.19 15.15
CA THR A 304 34.19 10.73 13.95
C THR A 304 32.73 11.13 14.14
N GLN A 305 31.96 10.38 14.94
CA GLN A 305 30.51 10.56 15.12
C GLN A 305 30.02 10.23 16.55
N PRO A 306 30.64 10.79 17.62
CA PRO A 306 30.34 10.40 19.01
C PRO A 306 28.85 10.53 19.39
N LEU A 307 28.14 11.50 18.81
CA LEU A 307 26.71 11.75 19.08
C LEU A 307 25.78 10.59 18.64
N MET A 308 26.23 9.71 17.73
CA MET A 308 25.46 8.53 17.33
C MET A 308 25.56 7.38 18.35
N CYS A 309 26.59 7.42 19.20
CA CYS A 309 27.04 6.32 20.07
C CYS A 309 27.40 6.83 21.48
N CYS A 310 26.59 7.73 22.04
CA CYS A 310 26.90 8.42 23.28
C CYS A 310 27.16 7.50 24.48
N LYS A 311 26.32 6.46 24.69
CA LYS A 311 26.48 5.52 25.80
C LYS A 311 27.70 4.64 25.59
N TYR A 312 27.91 4.14 24.37
CA TYR A 312 29.11 3.37 24.00
C TYR A 312 30.39 4.18 24.26
N CYS A 313 30.47 5.41 23.76
CA CYS A 313 31.67 6.24 23.88
C CYS A 313 31.93 6.70 25.33
N SER A 314 30.91 7.19 26.05
CA SER A 314 31.08 7.59 27.46
C SER A 314 31.44 6.43 28.39
N SER A 315 31.07 5.18 28.06
CA SER A 315 31.54 4.01 28.81
C SER A 315 33.04 3.75 28.67
N ARG A 316 33.63 4.14 27.52
CA ARG A 316 34.98 3.72 27.12
C ARG A 316 36.07 4.71 27.48
N ASP A 317 35.76 6.01 27.57
CA ASP A 317 36.73 7.01 28.03
C ASP A 317 37.02 6.88 29.53
N ASN A 318 36.03 6.46 30.33
CA ASN A 318 36.21 6.07 31.73
C ASN A 318 37.13 4.84 31.93
N SER A 319 37.50 4.13 30.85
CA SER A 319 38.47 3.02 30.89
C SER A 319 39.94 3.47 30.74
N ALA A 320 40.20 4.76 30.45
CA ALA A 320 41.54 5.24 30.12
C ALA A 320 42.37 5.74 31.32
N SER A 321 41.78 5.83 32.52
CA SER A 321 42.37 6.48 33.70
C SER A 321 42.91 5.54 34.78
N HIS A 322 43.00 4.23 34.52
CA HIS A 322 43.47 3.22 35.49
C HIS A 322 44.71 2.44 35.02
N LEU A 323 45.82 3.16 34.82
CA LEU A 323 47.14 2.57 34.56
C LEU A 323 47.95 2.45 35.85
N SER A 324 47.61 1.47 36.69
CA SER A 324 48.37 1.14 37.90
C SER A 324 48.26 -0.34 38.30
N SER A 325 49.42 -0.95 38.58
CA SER A 325 49.60 -2.08 39.51
C SER A 325 48.83 -3.39 39.25
N CYS A 326 49.17 -4.13 38.17
CA CYS A 326 48.89 -5.59 38.13
C CYS A 326 49.89 -6.48 37.36
N THR A 327 51.01 -5.96 36.86
CA THR A 327 51.94 -6.72 35.98
C THR A 327 52.91 -7.67 36.71
N ILE A 328 52.72 -7.93 38.02
CA ILE A 328 53.73 -8.61 38.88
C ILE A 328 53.27 -9.98 39.42
N CYS A 329 51.97 -10.28 39.48
CA CYS A 329 51.50 -11.50 40.17
C CYS A 329 51.55 -12.80 39.33
N ILE A 330 51.51 -12.73 37.99
CA ILE A 330 51.45 -13.92 37.13
C ILE A 330 52.75 -14.75 37.20
N TYR A 331 53.90 -14.11 37.43
CA TYR A 331 55.21 -14.77 37.41
C TYR A 331 55.50 -15.72 38.60
N ARG A 332 54.62 -15.80 39.61
CA ARG A 332 54.78 -16.74 40.74
C ARG A 332 53.90 -17.99 40.69
N PHE A 333 52.84 -18.04 39.87
CA PHE A 333 52.00 -19.24 39.77
C PHE A 333 52.54 -20.30 38.81
N CYS A 334 53.28 -19.91 37.76
CA CYS A 334 53.81 -20.85 36.76
C CYS A 334 54.90 -21.81 37.32
N VAL A 335 55.54 -21.47 38.44
CA VAL A 335 56.57 -22.32 39.08
C VAL A 335 55.95 -23.45 39.92
N ALA A 336 54.76 -23.22 40.50
CA ALA A 336 54.10 -24.21 41.35
C ALA A 336 53.56 -25.42 40.56
N PHE A 337 53.08 -25.19 39.33
CA PHE A 337 52.43 -26.24 38.53
C PHE A 337 53.43 -27.30 37.99
N PHE A 338 54.69 -26.93 37.80
CA PHE A 338 55.72 -27.84 37.27
C PHE A 338 56.28 -28.83 38.30
N LEU A 339 56.02 -28.64 39.60
CA LEU A 339 56.43 -29.58 40.65
C LEU A 339 55.38 -30.65 40.97
N TYR A 340 54.12 -30.48 40.57
CA TYR A 340 53.03 -31.41 40.91
C TYR A 340 52.96 -32.65 39.98
N ILE A 341 53.61 -32.63 38.82
CA ILE A 341 53.49 -33.67 37.78
C ILE A 341 54.59 -34.75 37.89
N LYS A 342 55.41 -34.76 38.97
CA LYS A 342 56.60 -35.64 39.06
C LYS A 342 56.66 -36.60 40.27
N THR A 343 55.59 -36.77 41.05
CA THR A 343 55.59 -37.62 42.26
C THR A 343 54.28 -38.40 42.47
N ASN A 344 53.75 -39.03 41.41
CA ASN A 344 52.66 -40.03 41.50
C ASN A 344 52.68 -40.98 40.28
N VAL A 345 53.78 -41.71 40.11
CA VAL A 345 53.87 -42.91 39.27
C VAL A 345 54.76 -43.89 40.02
N TYR A 346 54.18 -45.05 40.37
CA TYR A 346 54.61 -45.98 41.43
C TYR A 346 54.41 -45.44 42.86
#